data_AF-A0A4Y2EG56-F1
#
_entry.id   AF-A0A4Y2EG56-F1
#
_cell.length_a   1.000
_cell.length_b   1.000
_cell.length_c   1.000
_cell.angle_alpha   90.00
_cell.angle_beta   90.00
_cell.angle_gamma   90.00
#
_symmetry.space_group_name_H-M   'P 1'
#
loop_
_entity.id
_entity.type
_entity.pdbx_description
1 polymer ?
#
loop_
_entity_poly.entity_id
_entity_poly.type
_entity_poly.pdbx_seq_one_letter_code
_entity_poly.pdbx_strand_id
1 'polypeptide(L)'
;METRNIVLEAYGGYKLRPVGMINLLCSIGNKQSNINFVIENSKSKPLLGLEGCIKLNLVKCIDKVSVNMYQTKTKRIIENNKEIFTGVGKFEGKYTIKLKENAVPIARPPRRIPVSLRCCQLLKLIIPRVE
;
A
#
# COMPACT_ATOMS: atom_id res chain seq x y z
N MET A 1 -16.01 -2.20 -28.63
CA MET A 1 -15.64 -1.36 -27.47
C MET A 1 -16.93 -0.86 -26.85
N GLU A 2 -17.15 -1.14 -25.58
CA GLU A 2 -18.37 -0.72 -24.87
C GLU A 2 -18.09 0.63 -24.19
N THR A 3 -18.94 1.63 -24.41
CA THR A 3 -18.81 2.96 -23.78
C THR A 3 -19.70 3.02 -22.53
N ARG A 4 -19.11 2.77 -21.36
CA ARG A 4 -19.73 3.10 -20.07
C ARG A 4 -19.17 4.43 -19.57
N ASN A 5 -20.01 5.25 -18.95
CA ASN A 5 -19.60 6.48 -18.26
C ASN A 5 -18.79 6.13 -17.00
N ILE A 6 -17.51 5.84 -17.18
CA ILE A 6 -16.58 5.49 -16.10
C ILE A 6 -15.74 6.71 -15.78
N VAL A 7 -15.75 7.12 -14.52
CA VAL A 7 -14.84 8.15 -14.02
C VAL A 7 -13.63 7.44 -13.44
N LEU A 8 -12.48 7.63 -14.09
CA LEU A 8 -11.19 7.17 -13.56
C LEU A 8 -10.58 8.28 -12.72
N GLU A 9 -10.38 8.04 -11.43
CA GLU A 9 -9.75 8.99 -10.52
C GLU A 9 -8.44 8.41 -10.00
N ALA A 10 -7.33 9.10 -10.28
CA ALA A 10 -6.03 8.76 -9.75
C ALA A 10 -5.89 9.28 -8.31
N TYR A 11 -4.96 8.66 -7.57
CA TYR A 11 -4.58 9.11 -6.25
C TYR A 11 -4.22 10.60 -6.26
N GLY A 12 -4.95 11.39 -5.46
CA GLY A 12 -4.80 12.85 -5.41
C GLY A 12 -5.95 13.65 -6.04
N GLY A 13 -6.98 12.99 -6.58
CA GLY A 13 -8.16 13.66 -7.13
C GLY A 13 -8.07 13.98 -8.63
N TYR A 14 -7.03 13.49 -9.29
CA TYR A 14 -6.82 13.75 -10.71
C TYR A 14 -7.72 12.83 -11.55
N LYS A 15 -8.57 13.43 -12.38
CA LYS A 15 -9.51 12.69 -13.24
C LYS A 15 -8.89 12.36 -14.58
N LEU A 16 -8.90 11.08 -14.93
CA LEU A 16 -8.42 10.51 -16.19
C LEU A 16 -9.62 10.35 -17.13
N ARG A 17 -9.41 10.56 -18.43
CA ARG A 17 -10.46 10.45 -19.46
C ARG A 17 -10.32 9.13 -20.20
N PRO A 18 -11.13 8.10 -19.88
CA PRO A 18 -11.04 6.83 -20.57
C PRO A 18 -11.51 6.96 -22.02
N VAL A 19 -10.80 6.27 -22.92
CA VAL A 19 -11.15 6.10 -24.34
C VAL A 19 -12.22 5.03 -24.50
N GLY A 20 -12.17 3.98 -23.66
CA GLY A 20 -13.15 2.90 -23.69
C GLY A 20 -12.71 1.71 -22.84
N MET A 21 -13.43 0.59 -22.98
CA MET A 21 -13.09 -0.68 -22.34
C MET A 21 -12.87 -1.79 -23.35
N ILE A 22 -11.93 -2.68 -23.02
CA ILE A 22 -11.66 -3.92 -23.75
C ILE A 22 -11.60 -5.09 -22.77
N ASN A 23 -12.13 -6.24 -23.18
CA ASN A 23 -11.94 -7.49 -22.46
C ASN A 23 -10.76 -8.23 -23.09
N LEU A 24 -9.76 -8.57 -22.29
CA LEU A 24 -8.57 -9.29 -22.73
C LEU A 24 -8.42 -10.59 -21.97
N LEU A 25 -8.04 -11.64 -22.69
CA LEU A 25 -7.69 -12.93 -22.12
C LEU A 25 -6.25 -12.89 -21.62
N CYS A 26 -6.07 -12.76 -20.31
CA CYS A 26 -4.76 -12.72 -19.67
C CYS A 26 -4.34 -14.10 -19.18
N SER A 27 -3.08 -14.47 -19.40
CA SER A 27 -2.50 -15.71 -18.88
C SER A 27 -1.23 -15.45 -18.08
N ILE A 28 -1.06 -16.19 -16.99
CA ILE A 28 0.18 -16.23 -16.21
C ILE A 28 0.43 -17.67 -15.74
N GLY A 29 1.52 -18.26 -16.22
CA GLY A 29 1.78 -19.70 -16.06
C GLY A 29 0.60 -20.52 -16.59
N ASN A 30 0.01 -21.36 -15.74
CA ASN A 30 -1.10 -22.25 -16.09
C ASN A 30 -2.49 -21.65 -15.84
N LYS A 31 -2.57 -20.37 -15.46
CA LYS A 31 -3.85 -19.70 -15.15
C LYS A 31 -4.22 -18.73 -16.25
N GLN A 32 -5.48 -18.76 -16.64
CA GLN A 32 -6.02 -17.90 -17.68
C GLN A 32 -7.35 -17.30 -17.21
N SER A 33 -7.55 -16.01 -17.46
CA SER A 33 -8.78 -15.31 -17.06
C SER A 33 -9.04 -14.11 -17.96
N ASN A 34 -10.31 -13.87 -18.26
CA ASN A 34 -10.77 -12.67 -18.95
C ASN A 34 -10.82 -11.48 -17.99
N ILE A 35 -10.12 -10.40 -18.34
CA ILE A 35 -9.98 -9.20 -17.52
C ILE A 35 -10.37 -7.98 -18.36
N ASN A 36 -11.21 -7.12 -17.79
CA ASN A 36 -11.60 -5.87 -18.40
C ASN A 36 -10.55 -4.79 -18.14
N PHE A 37 -10.01 -4.20 -19.21
CA PHE A 37 -9.11 -3.06 -19.16
C PHE A 37 -9.85 -1.81 -19.58
N VAL A 38 -9.64 -0.73 -18.82
CA VAL A 38 -10.03 0.61 -19.22
C VAL A 38 -8.85 1.24 -19.94
N ILE A 39 -9.07 1.68 -21.18
CA ILE A 39 -8.04 2.25 -22.04
C ILE A 39 -8.00 3.76 -21.85
N GLU A 40 -6.81 4.31 -21.70
CA GLU A 40 -6.55 5.75 -21.75
C GLU A 40 -5.44 6.04 -22.77
N ASN A 41 -5.51 7.17 -23.45
CA ASN A 41 -4.44 7.63 -24.34
C ASN A 41 -3.27 8.24 -23.55
N SER A 42 -2.56 7.42 -22.79
CA SER A 42 -1.35 7.82 -22.05
C SER A 42 -0.21 6.82 -22.27
N LYS A 43 1.02 7.32 -22.39
CA LYS A 43 2.23 6.48 -22.45
C LYS A 43 2.59 5.98 -21.05
N SER A 44 1.82 5.03 -20.54
CA SER A 44 2.02 4.44 -19.21
C SER A 44 2.02 2.91 -19.27
N LYS A 45 2.61 2.27 -18.25
CA LYS A 45 2.55 0.81 -18.14
C LYS A 45 1.13 0.41 -17.70
N PRO A 46 0.54 -0.64 -18.32
CA PRO A 46 -0.79 -1.10 -17.92
C PRO A 46 -0.76 -1.57 -16.46
N LEU A 47 -1.80 -1.22 -15.73
CA LEU A 47 -1.97 -1.62 -14.34
C LEU A 47 -3.00 -2.74 -14.26
N LEU A 48 -2.70 -3.74 -13.43
CA LEU A 48 -3.65 -4.81 -13.12
C LEU A 48 -4.38 -4.46 -11.82
N GLY A 49 -5.70 -4.32 -11.91
CA GLY A 49 -6.53 -4.08 -10.73
C GLY A 49 -6.58 -5.28 -9.80
N LEU A 50 -7.02 -5.07 -8.56
CA LEU A 50 -7.13 -6.11 -7.53
C LEU A 50 -7.95 -7.31 -8.02
N GLU A 51 -9.07 -7.06 -8.70
CA GLU A 51 -9.92 -8.11 -9.26
C GLU A 51 -9.14 -9.02 -10.24
N GLY A 52 -8.35 -8.42 -11.13
CA GLY A 52 -7.48 -9.16 -12.06
C GLY A 52 -6.40 -9.95 -11.33
N CYS A 53 -5.78 -9.35 -10.31
CA CYS A 53 -4.77 -10.02 -9.48
C CYS A 53 -5.34 -11.24 -8.73
N ILE A 54 -6.57 -11.15 -8.23
CA ILE A 54 -7.25 -12.27 -7.54
C ILE A 54 -7.59 -13.37 -8.56
N LYS A 55 -8.16 -13.03 -9.73
CA LYS A 55 -8.50 -13.98 -10.79
C LYS A 55 -7.27 -14.76 -11.29
N LEU A 56 -6.15 -14.06 -11.48
CA LEU A 56 -4.88 -14.68 -11.85
C LEU A 56 -4.14 -15.31 -10.67
N ASN A 57 -4.69 -15.24 -9.45
CA ASN A 57 -4.12 -15.75 -8.21
C ASN A 57 -2.68 -15.24 -7.97
N LEU A 58 -2.46 -13.97 -8.28
CA LEU A 58 -1.25 -13.21 -7.94
C LEU A 58 -1.31 -12.70 -6.50
N VAL A 59 -2.53 -12.45 -6.00
CA VAL A 59 -2.79 -11.99 -4.64
C VAL A 59 -3.86 -12.88 -4.02
N LYS A 60 -3.64 -13.30 -2.77
CA LYS A 60 -4.64 -13.96 -1.94
C LYS A 60 -4.95 -13.05 -0.75
N CYS A 61 -6.19 -12.57 -0.67
CA CYS A 61 -6.67 -11.88 0.53
C CYS A 61 -6.95 -12.93 1.61
N ILE A 62 -6.29 -12.81 2.75
CA ILE A 62 -6.51 -13.68 3.90
C ILE A 62 -7.10 -12.81 5.01
N ASP A 63 -8.44 -12.81 5.11
CA ASP A 63 -9.16 -11.92 6.04
C ASP A 63 -9.07 -12.37 7.50
N LYS A 64 -8.90 -13.68 7.71
CA LYS A 64 -8.78 -14.25 9.05
C LYS A 64 -7.88 -15.47 9.01
N VAL A 65 -6.70 -15.33 9.58
CA VAL A 65 -5.89 -16.48 9.94
C VAL A 65 -6.41 -16.93 11.32
N SER A 66 -7.24 -17.97 11.36
CA SER A 66 -7.72 -18.54 12.63
C SER A 66 -6.56 -19.27 13.30
N VAL A 67 -5.82 -18.58 14.17
CA VAL A 67 -4.64 -19.17 14.78
C VAL A 67 -4.85 -19.34 16.27
N ASN A 68 -5.54 -20.44 16.60
CA ASN A 68 -5.56 -20.98 17.96
C ASN A 68 -4.15 -21.31 18.47
N MET A 69 -3.15 -21.42 17.58
CA MET A 69 -1.74 -21.68 17.92
C MET A 69 -0.91 -20.41 18.26
N TYR A 70 -1.33 -19.20 17.86
CA TYR A 70 -0.54 -17.98 18.11
C TYR A 70 -0.76 -17.39 19.49
N GLN A 71 -1.93 -17.56 20.11
CA GLN A 71 -2.11 -17.05 21.48
C GLN A 71 -1.15 -17.71 22.48
N THR A 72 -0.86 -19.00 22.31
CA THR A 72 0.12 -19.71 23.15
C THR A 72 1.56 -19.35 22.78
N LYS A 73 1.91 -19.20 21.49
CA LYS A 73 3.26 -18.78 21.08
C LYS A 73 3.58 -17.32 21.42
N THR A 74 2.66 -16.39 21.19
CA THR A 74 2.86 -14.98 21.49
C THR A 74 2.96 -14.74 23.00
N LYS A 75 2.12 -15.40 23.81
CA LYS A 75 2.27 -15.37 25.28
C LYS A 75 3.63 -15.91 25.72
N ARG A 76 4.08 -17.04 25.16
CA ARG A 76 5.41 -17.60 25.44
C ARG A 76 6.55 -16.65 25.02
N ILE A 77 6.43 -15.96 23.87
CA ILE A 77 7.44 -14.99 23.41
C ILE A 77 7.49 -13.78 24.35
N ILE A 78 6.33 -13.27 24.77
CA ILE A 78 6.25 -12.15 25.72
C ILE A 78 6.82 -12.56 27.08
N GLU A 79 6.47 -13.76 27.57
CA GLU A 79 6.98 -14.30 28.83
C GLU A 79 8.48 -14.54 28.81
N ASN A 80 9.02 -15.06 27.70
CA ASN A 80 10.45 -15.33 27.54
C ASN A 80 11.30 -14.08 27.31
N ASN A 81 10.69 -12.94 26.94
CA ASN A 81 11.38 -11.69 26.64
C ASN A 81 10.78 -10.53 27.44
N LYS A 82 10.41 -10.78 28.70
CA LYS A 82 9.73 -9.78 29.54
C LYS A 82 10.52 -8.49 29.61
N GLU A 83 11.85 -8.53 29.74
CA GLU A 83 12.66 -7.30 29.80
C GLU A 83 12.53 -6.39 28.56
N ILE A 84 12.25 -6.96 27.38
CA ILE A 84 12.08 -6.21 26.13
C ILE A 84 10.70 -5.55 26.06
N PHE A 85 9.69 -6.23 26.62
CA PHE A 85 8.29 -5.80 26.57
C PHE A 85 7.84 -5.01 27.81
N THR A 86 8.74 -4.80 28.78
CA THR A 86 8.48 -3.97 29.96
C THR A 86 9.15 -2.60 29.85
N GLY A 87 8.35 -1.53 29.96
CA GLY A 87 8.82 -0.14 29.87
C GLY A 87 8.90 0.38 28.43
N VAL A 88 9.42 1.59 28.27
CA VAL A 88 9.59 2.26 26.96
C VAL A 88 10.92 1.90 26.26
N GLY A 89 11.69 0.97 26.84
CA GLY A 89 13.07 0.71 26.45
C GLY A 89 14.02 1.84 26.87
N LYS A 90 15.27 1.49 27.20
CA LYS A 90 16.32 2.46 27.52
C LYS A 90 17.54 2.11 26.69
N PHE A 91 17.93 2.99 25.78
CA PHE A 91 19.22 2.86 25.10
C PHE A 91 20.34 3.00 26.13
N GLU A 92 21.35 2.13 26.04
CA GLU A 92 22.54 2.26 26.88
C GLU A 92 23.34 3.49 26.47
N GLY A 93 23.77 4.27 27.47
CA GLY A 93 24.53 5.49 27.28
C GLY A 93 23.77 6.77 27.63
N LYS A 94 24.53 7.82 27.96
CA LYS A 94 24.00 9.18 28.12
C LYS A 94 24.02 9.85 26.75
N TYR A 95 22.85 10.26 26.27
CA TYR A 95 22.77 11.04 25.05
C TYR A 95 22.44 12.50 25.39
N THR A 96 22.97 13.42 24.60
CA THR A 96 22.68 14.84 24.72
C THR A 96 21.99 15.29 23.45
N ILE A 97 20.70 15.62 23.54
CA ILE A 97 20.02 16.32 22.44
C ILE A 97 20.57 17.74 22.40
N LYS A 98 21.29 18.09 21.34
CA LYS A 98 21.66 19.48 21.08
C LYS A 98 20.70 20.04 20.04
N LEU A 99 19.92 21.05 20.44
CA LEU A 99 19.20 21.89 19.50
C LEU A 99 20.19 22.85 18.84
N LYS A 100 19.95 23.19 17.57
CA LYS A 100 20.68 24.27 16.92
C LYS A 100 20.36 25.59 17.66
N GLU A 101 21.36 26.45 17.81
CA GLU A 101 21.15 27.79 18.38
C GLU A 101 20.03 28.51 17.61
N ASN A 102 19.07 29.09 18.33
CA ASN A 102 17.86 29.71 17.78
C ASN A 102 16.90 28.77 17.01
N ALA A 103 16.88 27.47 17.32
CA ALA A 103 15.92 26.54 16.72
C ALA A 103 14.47 26.88 17.11
N VAL A 104 13.64 27.24 16.13
CA VAL A 104 12.20 27.45 16.31
C VAL A 104 11.47 26.12 16.09
N PRO A 105 10.66 25.63 17.05
CA PRO A 105 9.87 24.42 16.84
C PRO A 105 8.80 24.69 15.77
N ILE A 106 8.77 23.86 14.74
CA ILE A 106 7.77 23.93 13.66
C ILE A 106 6.94 22.66 13.69
N ALA A 107 5.66 22.78 14.01
CA ALA A 107 4.70 21.70 13.80
C ALA A 107 4.46 21.54 12.28
N ARG A 108 4.93 20.43 11.72
CA ARG A 108 4.69 20.13 10.30
C ARG A 108 3.38 19.33 10.17
N PRO A 109 2.42 19.78 9.35
CA PRO A 109 1.20 19.04 9.15
C PRO A 109 1.48 17.65 8.54
N PRO A 110 0.60 16.66 8.77
CA PRO A 110 0.68 15.36 8.13
C PRO A 110 0.79 15.52 6.61
N ARG A 111 1.82 14.93 6.01
CA ARG A 111 2.01 14.99 4.55
C ARG A 111 1.29 13.83 3.90
N ARG A 112 0.59 14.12 2.78
CA ARG A 112 -0.02 13.08 1.93
C ARG A 112 1.00 12.07 1.40
N ILE A 113 2.23 12.51 1.13
CA ILE A 113 3.32 11.66 0.67
C ILE A 113 4.53 11.86 1.59
N PRO A 114 5.12 10.79 2.15
CA PRO A 114 6.37 10.86 2.90
C PRO A 114 7.48 11.58 2.13
N VAL A 115 8.33 12.33 2.83
CA VAL A 115 9.40 13.11 2.19
C VAL A 115 10.36 12.24 1.40
N SER A 116 10.67 11.06 1.94
CA SER A 116 11.51 10.05 1.32
C SER A 116 10.97 9.57 -0.02
N LEU A 117 9.66 9.59 -0.22
CA LEU A 117 8.99 9.12 -1.44
C LEU A 117 8.79 10.23 -2.48
N ARG A 118 9.20 11.48 -2.19
CA ARG A 118 9.02 12.60 -3.13
C ARG A 118 9.87 12.51 -4.40
N CYS A 119 10.98 11.78 -4.37
CA CYS A 119 11.79 11.52 -5.58
C CYS A 119 11.19 10.39 -6.45
N CYS A 120 10.36 9.52 -5.87
CA CYS A 120 9.78 8.35 -6.52
C CYS A 120 8.35 8.57 -7.03
N GLN A 121 7.97 9.81 -7.38
CA GLN A 121 6.62 10.19 -7.83
C GLN A 121 6.11 9.43 -9.08
N LEU A 122 6.96 8.65 -9.74
CA LEU A 122 6.60 7.79 -10.87
C LEU A 122 5.93 6.47 -10.46
N LEU A 123 6.01 6.07 -9.19
CA LEU A 123 5.26 4.94 -8.67
C LEU A 123 3.91 5.45 -8.15
N LYS A 124 2.95 5.62 -9.06
CA LYS A 124 1.52 5.74 -8.73
C LYS A 124 1.04 4.44 -8.08
N LEU A 125 1.38 4.24 -6.81
CA LEU A 125 0.80 3.19 -6.00
C LEU A 125 -0.64 3.58 -5.71
N ILE A 126 -1.57 2.89 -6.39
CA ILE A 126 -2.99 2.92 -6.09
C ILE A 126 -3.15 2.14 -4.78
N ILE A 127 -3.12 2.84 -3.65
CA ILE A 127 -3.54 2.25 -2.37
C ILE A 127 -5.03 2.59 -2.23
N PRO A 128 -5.93 1.58 -2.16
CA PRO A 128 -7.33 1.84 -1.88
C PRO A 128 -7.45 2.50 -0.51
N ARG A 129 -8.28 3.55 -0.45
CA ARG A 129 -8.67 4.19 0.79
C ARG A 129 -9.52 3.19 1.58
N VAL A 130 -9.02 2.73 2.71
CA VAL A 130 -9.83 2.02 3.70
C VAL A 130 -10.52 3.12 4.51
N GLU A 131 -11.84 3.19 4.41
CA GLU A 131 -12.68 3.96 5.34
C GLU A 131 -12.80 3.24 6.68
#